data_AF-A0A9N8QRV3-F1
#
_entry.id   AF-A0A9N8QRV3-F1
#
_cell.length_a   1.000
_cell.length_b   1.000
_cell.length_c   1.000
_cell.angle_alpha   90.00
_cell.angle_beta   90.00
_cell.angle_gamma   90.00
#
_symmetry.space_group_name_H-M   'P 1'
#
loop_
_entity.id
_entity.type
_entity.pdbx_description
1 polymer ?
#
loop_
_entity_poly.entity_id
_entity_poly.type
_entity_poly.pdbx_seq_one_letter_code
_entity_poly.pdbx_strand_id
1 'polypeptide(L)'
;MKTLKLNLEVKNGTSIVGIVFKLFKKGNNKPLIEETKEGSFSHEFTDLEGEYNLYIIGSNPMSENRKTTIKLEGEGFTYDQTSDANPTTRTGKSYFVTYSFKTN
;
A
#
# COMPACT_ATOMS: atom_id res chain seq x y z
N MET A 1 8.51 -19.27 -3.05
CA MET A 1 7.34 -18.38 -2.90
C MET A 1 7.87 -17.00 -2.56
N LYS A 2 7.41 -15.95 -3.24
CA LYS A 2 7.85 -14.58 -2.98
C LYS A 2 6.84 -13.92 -2.05
N THR A 3 7.36 -13.22 -1.04
CA THR A 3 6.55 -12.51 -0.05
C THR A 3 6.82 -11.02 -0.16
N LEU A 4 5.76 -10.22 -0.23
CA LEU A 4 5.82 -8.77 -0.16
C LEU A 4 5.06 -8.30 1.08
N LYS A 5 5.72 -7.50 1.91
CA LYS A 5 5.15 -6.96 3.14
C LYS A 5 4.81 -5.49 2.97
N LEU A 6 3.54 -5.15 3.15
CA LEU A 6 3.06 -3.78 3.27
C LEU A 6 3.11 -3.35 4.73
N ASN A 7 3.97 -2.39 5.04
CA ASN A 7 4.00 -1.70 6.32
C ASN A 7 3.43 -0.30 6.15
N LEU A 8 2.39 0.01 6.91
CA LEU A 8 1.77 1.32 6.92
C LEU A 8 1.79 1.88 8.34
N GLU A 9 2.41 3.04 8.51
CA GLU A 9 2.50 3.75 9.78
C GLU A 9 1.71 5.06 9.71
N VAL A 10 0.66 5.18 10.51
CA VAL A 10 -0.08 6.41 10.75
C VAL A 10 0.49 7.08 12.00
N LYS A 11 0.94 8.33 11.90
CA LYS A 11 1.41 9.11 13.06
C LYS A 11 0.35 10.12 13.50
N ASN A 12 0.28 10.32 14.82
CA ASN A 12 -0.55 11.33 15.49
C ASN A 12 -2.07 11.14 15.26
N GLY A 13 -2.54 9.89 15.35
CA GLY A 13 -3.95 9.52 15.36
C GLY A 13 -4.26 8.28 14.51
N THR A 14 -5.50 8.17 14.05
CA THR A 14 -6.00 7.12 13.14
C THR A 14 -6.54 7.72 11.85
N SER A 15 -6.73 6.89 10.81
CA SER A 15 -7.48 7.32 9.63
C SER A 15 -8.93 7.63 10.04
N ILE A 16 -9.55 8.61 9.39
CA ILE A 16 -10.95 9.00 9.66
C ILE A 16 -11.92 8.08 8.91
N VAL A 17 -11.53 7.64 7.72
CA VAL A 17 -12.39 6.85 6.81
C VAL A 17 -11.86 5.43 6.59
N GLY A 18 -10.93 4.97 7.42
CA GLY A 18 -10.16 3.77 7.18
C GLY A 18 -9.11 3.92 6.07
N ILE A 19 -8.36 2.86 5.86
CA ILE A 19 -7.29 2.72 4.88
C ILE A 19 -7.56 1.45 4.12
N VAL A 20 -7.90 1.60 2.85
CA VAL A 20 -8.22 0.50 1.96
C VAL A 20 -6.98 0.17 1.14
N PHE A 21 -6.60 -1.11 1.09
CA PHE A 21 -5.62 -1.58 0.13
C PHE A 21 -6.19 -2.68 -0.74
N LYS A 22 -5.86 -2.64 -2.04
CA LYS A 22 -6.35 -3.58 -3.05
C LYS A 22 -5.20 -4.08 -3.91
N LEU A 23 -5.00 -5.40 -3.96
CA LEU A 23 -4.01 -6.03 -4.82
C LEU A 23 -4.69 -6.67 -6.03
N PHE A 24 -4.23 -6.32 -7.23
CA PHE A 24 -4.68 -6.88 -8.49
C PHE A 24 -3.52 -7.60 -9.18
N LYS A 25 -3.78 -8.76 -9.77
CA LYS A 25 -2.89 -9.36 -10.77
C LYS A 25 -3.18 -8.74 -12.13
N LYS A 26 -2.15 -8.40 -12.90
CA LYS A 26 -2.32 -7.74 -14.21
C LYS A 26 -3.20 -8.59 -15.12
N GLY A 27 -4.16 -7.94 -15.78
CA GLY A 27 -5.18 -8.60 -16.61
C GLY A 27 -6.44 -9.04 -15.85
N ASN A 28 -6.45 -9.00 -14.51
CA ASN A 28 -7.66 -9.28 -13.71
C ASN A 28 -8.41 -7.98 -13.38
N ASN A 29 -9.72 -8.01 -13.57
CA ASN A 29 -10.62 -6.88 -13.23
C ASN A 29 -11.16 -6.95 -11.80
N LYS A 30 -10.80 -8.00 -11.04
CA LYS A 30 -11.19 -8.17 -9.63
C LYS A 30 -9.93 -8.19 -8.76
N PRO A 31 -9.98 -7.55 -7.58
CA PRO A 31 -8.86 -7.62 -6.64
C PRO A 31 -8.72 -9.06 -6.13
N LEU A 32 -7.49 -9.51 -5.99
CA LEU A 32 -7.16 -10.74 -5.27
C LEU A 32 -7.33 -10.54 -3.77
N ILE A 33 -7.00 -9.34 -3.29
CA ILE A 33 -7.11 -8.93 -1.89
C ILE A 33 -7.72 -7.54 -1.86
N GLU A 34 -8.69 -7.34 -0.98
CA GLU A 34 -9.28 -6.04 -0.65
C GLU A 34 -9.57 -6.02 0.86
N GLU A 35 -8.90 -5.15 1.59
CA GLU A 35 -9.07 -5.01 3.04
C GLU A 35 -9.08 -3.54 3.45
N THR A 36 -9.74 -3.28 4.59
CA THR A 36 -9.80 -1.96 5.24
C THR A 36 -9.22 -2.05 6.65
N LYS A 37 -8.37 -1.09 7.02
CA LYS A 37 -7.76 -0.95 8.37
C LYS A 37 -7.87 0.49 8.85
N GLU A 38 -7.99 0.71 10.16
CA GLU A 38 -8.21 2.06 10.72
C GLU A 38 -6.93 2.80 11.14
N GLY A 39 -5.82 2.08 11.34
CA GLY A 39 -4.57 2.65 11.88
C GLY A 39 -3.32 2.06 11.25
N SER A 40 -2.20 2.13 11.96
CA SER A 40 -0.96 1.48 11.53
C SER A 40 -1.14 -0.03 11.45
N PHE A 41 -0.63 -0.65 10.39
CA PHE A 41 -0.70 -2.10 10.21
C PHE A 41 0.47 -2.64 9.39
N SER A 42 0.60 -3.96 9.44
CA SER A 42 1.42 -4.74 8.53
C SER A 42 0.57 -5.81 7.87
N HIS A 43 0.76 -6.03 6.57
CA HIS A 43 0.10 -7.10 5.82
C HIS A 43 1.11 -7.80 4.91
N GLU A 44 1.06 -9.13 4.87
CA GLU A 44 1.94 -9.95 4.03
C GLU A 44 1.15 -10.53 2.86
N PHE A 45 1.64 -10.27 1.66
CA PHE A 45 1.19 -10.88 0.43
C PHE A 45 2.11 -12.06 0.11
N THR A 46 1.58 -13.29 0.15
CA THR A 46 2.32 -14.51 -0.19
C THR A 46 1.99 -14.97 -1.60
N ASP A 47 2.77 -15.93 -2.10
CA ASP A 47 2.51 -16.64 -3.36
C ASP A 47 2.35 -15.72 -4.58
N LEU A 48 3.14 -14.64 -4.59
CA LEU A 48 3.15 -13.69 -5.70
C LEU A 48 4.00 -14.22 -6.86
N GLU A 49 3.35 -14.41 -8.01
CA GLU A 49 3.97 -14.82 -9.26
C GLU A 49 3.33 -14.07 -10.44
N GLY A 50 4.12 -13.17 -11.06
CA GLY A 50 3.75 -12.37 -12.22
C GLY A 50 3.77 -10.87 -11.95
N GLU A 51 2.88 -10.14 -12.62
CA GLU A 51 2.76 -8.68 -12.53
C GLU A 51 1.52 -8.27 -11.75
N TYR A 52 1.66 -7.26 -10.89
CA TYR A 52 0.65 -6.83 -9.94
C TYR A 52 0.53 -5.31 -9.87
N ASN A 53 -0.65 -4.85 -9.47
CA ASN A 53 -0.92 -3.47 -9.08
C ASN A 53 -1.48 -3.46 -7.65
N LEU A 54 -0.85 -2.72 -6.75
CA LEU A 54 -1.32 -2.46 -5.40
C LEU A 54 -1.77 -1.01 -5.31
N TYR A 55 -3.03 -0.83 -4.94
CA TYR A 55 -3.63 0.48 -4.69
C TYR A 55 -3.88 0.65 -3.20
N ILE A 56 -3.51 1.80 -2.66
CA ILE A 56 -3.71 2.14 -1.24
C ILE A 56 -4.39 3.50 -1.17
N ILE A 57 -5.57 3.54 -0.58
CA ILE A 57 -6.42 4.73 -0.45
C ILE A 57 -6.67 4.95 1.04
N GLY A 58 -6.53 6.18 1.51
CA GLY A 58 -6.84 6.47 2.90
C GLY A 58 -6.92 7.96 3.21
N SER A 59 -7.12 8.24 4.49
CA SER A 59 -7.06 9.59 5.04
C SER A 59 -6.03 9.69 6.14
N ASN A 60 -5.41 10.86 6.26
CA ASN A 60 -4.56 11.15 7.40
C ASN A 60 -5.42 11.60 8.60
N PRO A 61 -4.92 11.42 9.84
CA PRO A 61 -5.59 11.91 11.05
C PRO A 61 -5.91 13.41 11.02
N MET A 62 -6.85 13.88 11.84
CA MET A 62 -7.07 15.32 12.04
C MET A 62 -6.12 15.91 13.09
N SER A 63 -4.82 15.98 12.76
CA SER A 63 -3.80 16.60 13.62
C SER A 63 -2.80 17.45 12.81
N GLU A 64 -2.14 18.42 13.46
CA GLU A 64 -1.20 19.35 12.81
C GLU A 64 0.05 18.68 12.21
N ASN A 65 0.45 17.53 12.78
CA ASN A 65 1.61 16.75 12.32
C ASN A 65 1.19 15.39 11.75
N ARG A 66 0.01 15.32 11.13
CA ARG A 66 -0.51 14.09 10.52
C ARG A 66 0.40 13.63 9.39
N LYS A 67 0.77 12.35 9.42
CA LYS A 67 1.43 11.72 8.30
C LYS A 67 1.16 10.23 8.29
N THR A 68 1.07 9.69 7.08
CA THR A 68 1.08 8.26 6.84
C THR A 68 2.31 7.92 6.03
N THR A 69 3.10 6.96 6.51
CA THR A 69 4.25 6.41 5.78
C THR A 69 3.89 5.02 5.30
N ILE A 70 4.13 4.76 4.03
CA ILE A 70 3.81 3.50 3.37
C ILE A 70 5.10 2.93 2.81
N LYS A 71 5.42 1.69 3.20
CA LYS A 71 6.62 1.00 2.77
C LYS A 71 6.28 -0.42 2.35
N LEU A 72 6.76 -0.80 1.17
CA LEU A 72 6.77 -2.18 0.71
C LEU A 72 8.17 -2.79 0.93
N GLU A 73 8.21 -3.94 1.57
CA GLU A 73 9.44 -4.69 1.86
C GLU A 73 9.34 -6.09 1.28
N GLY A 74 10.36 -6.54 0.57
CA GLY A 74 10.39 -7.86 -0.05
C GLY A 74 11.53 -7.94 -1.07
N GLU A 75 11.95 -9.17 -1.37
CA GLU A 75 13.04 -9.42 -2.31
C GLU A 75 12.54 -9.97 -3.65
N GLY A 76 13.25 -9.67 -4.74
CA GLY A 76 12.90 -10.17 -6.07
C GLY A 76 11.66 -9.50 -6.66
N PHE A 77 11.44 -8.23 -6.34
CA PHE A 77 10.40 -7.40 -6.95
C PHE A 77 11.06 -6.27 -7.73
N THR A 78 10.51 -5.95 -8.90
CA THR A 78 10.91 -4.76 -9.67
C THR A 78 9.71 -3.88 -9.84
N TYR A 79 9.83 -2.62 -9.41
CA TYR A 79 8.79 -1.62 -9.57
C TYR A 79 8.80 -1.05 -10.99
N ASP A 80 7.60 -0.82 -11.52
CA ASP A 80 7.40 -0.01 -12.71
C ASP A 80 7.61 1.48 -12.37
N GLN A 81 8.09 2.24 -13.35
CA GLN A 81 8.34 3.69 -13.23
C GLN A 81 7.11 4.53 -12.88
N THR A 82 5.90 4.00 -13.11
CA THR A 82 4.63 4.64 -12.75
C THR A 82 4.26 4.49 -11.28
N SER A 83 5.00 3.67 -10.54
CA SER A 83 4.81 3.51 -9.10
C SER A 83 5.17 4.78 -8.35
N ASP A 84 4.47 5.03 -7.24
CA ASP A 84 4.94 5.96 -6.23
C ASP A 84 6.30 5.52 -5.67
N ALA A 85 7.04 6.48 -5.11
CA ALA A 85 8.28 6.20 -4.40
C ALA A 85 8.04 5.20 -3.27
N ASN A 86 8.98 4.28 -3.06
CA ASN A 86 8.95 3.35 -1.94
C ASN A 86 10.20 3.53 -1.05
N PRO A 87 10.07 3.97 0.22
CA PRO A 87 8.82 4.35 0.89
C PRO A 87 8.24 5.68 0.38
N THR A 88 6.95 5.89 0.61
CA THR A 88 6.28 7.19 0.41
C THR A 88 5.70 7.73 1.72
N THR A 89 5.64 9.05 1.85
CA THR A 89 5.01 9.74 2.98
C THR A 89 3.95 10.70 2.47
N ARG A 90 2.76 10.65 3.08
CA ARG A 90 1.61 11.49 2.72
C ARG A 90 1.17 12.33 3.93
N THR A 91 1.02 13.64 3.72
CA THR A 91 0.66 14.63 4.77
C THR A 91 -0.65 15.39 4.51
N GLY A 92 -1.23 15.23 3.31
CA GLY A 92 -2.52 15.83 2.92
C GLY A 92 -3.71 15.24 3.68
N LYS A 93 -4.94 15.70 3.41
CA LYS A 93 -6.16 15.18 4.06
C LYS A 93 -6.42 13.71 3.69
N SER A 94 -6.33 13.41 2.40
CA SER A 94 -6.46 12.08 1.83
C SER A 94 -5.25 11.76 0.97
N TYR A 95 -5.09 10.49 0.64
CA TYR A 95 -4.06 10.03 -0.26
C TYR A 95 -4.51 8.85 -1.10
N PHE A 96 -3.88 8.76 -2.26
CA PHE A 96 -3.87 7.60 -3.13
C PHE A 96 -2.41 7.26 -3.42
N VAL A 97 -2.06 5.98 -3.29
CA VAL A 97 -0.72 5.45 -3.57
C VAL A 97 -0.86 4.24 -4.47
N THR A 98 -0.03 4.19 -5.50
CA THR A 98 -0.01 3.10 -6.48
C THR A 98 1.38 2.48 -6.54
N TYR A 99 1.45 1.15 -6.47
CA TYR A 99 2.64 0.38 -6.78
C TYR A 99 2.33 -0.65 -7.86
N SER A 100 3.01 -0.53 -8.99
CA SER A 100 2.97 -1.52 -10.07
C SER A 100 4.29 -2.27 -10.06
N PHE A 101 4.26 -3.59 -9.93
CA PHE A 101 5.49 -4.38 -9.78
C PHE A 101 5.39 -5.76 -10.41
N LYS A 102 6.55 -6.30 -10.78
CA LYS A 102 6.73 -7.67 -11.23
C LYS A 102 7.53 -8.47 -10.21
N THR A 103 7.16 -9.74 -10.01
CA THR A 103 7.96 -10.71 -9.26
C THR A 103 8.96 -11.41 -10.20
N ASN A 104 10.23 -11.44 -9.81
CA ASN A 104 11.31 -12.11 -10.54
C ASN A 104 11.66 -13.48 -9.94
#